data_AF-A0A958M720-F1
#
_entry.id   AF-A0A958M720-F1
#
_cell.length_a   1.000
_cell.length_b   1.000
_cell.length_c   1.000
_cell.angle_alpha   90.00
_cell.angle_beta   90.00
_cell.angle_gamma   90.00
#
_symmetry.space_group_name_H-M   'P 1'
#
loop_
_entity.id
_entity.type
_entity.pdbx_description
1 polymer ?
#
loop_
_entity_poly.entity_id
_entity_poly.type
_entity_poly.pdbx_seq_one_letter_code
_entity_poly.pdbx_strand_id
1 'polypeptide(L)'
;MKYLFVFLATGILSASCQHSASGNAALEKSIANVIEAFKNKDAKTINAMIHKDYGLTIIFRTGVFDEYKTIPGIDFDNPLLKNWPYPVAASGSDIKYETLPVFDCESESWSKQGLYCDLTQRDDLLSRTVYNLEKYAEIPAPPGVIEKFKEIEGKSHRIVLIDNDDKALIFYL
;
A
#
# COMPACT_ATOMS: atom_id res chain seq x y z
N MET A 1 -2.03 10.27 -14.01
CA MET A 1 -1.18 9.28 -13.33
C MET A 1 -2.03 8.20 -12.68
N LYS A 2 -1.58 6.94 -12.70
CA LYS A 2 -2.30 5.79 -12.13
C LYS A 2 -1.49 5.25 -10.95
N TYR A 3 -1.99 5.43 -9.74
CA TYR A 3 -1.43 4.82 -8.54
C TYR A 3 -2.40 3.78 -8.02
N LEU A 4 -1.84 2.63 -7.66
CA LEU A 4 -2.55 1.49 -7.11
C LEU A 4 -1.99 1.27 -5.71
N PHE A 5 -2.84 1.34 -4.70
CA PHE A 5 -2.46 1.23 -3.29
C PHE A 5 -2.96 -0.11 -2.72
N VAL A 6 -2.18 -0.75 -1.83
CA VAL A 6 -2.44 -2.08 -1.25
C VAL A 6 -2.21 -2.01 0.26
N PHE A 7 -3.16 -2.44 1.12
CA PHE A 7 -3.01 -2.48 2.59
C PHE A 7 -2.98 -3.92 3.13
N LEU A 8 -2.09 -4.20 4.09
CA LEU A 8 -1.94 -5.50 4.77
C LEU A 8 -1.61 -5.30 6.26
N ALA A 9 -2.21 -6.04 7.18
CA ALA A 9 -1.87 -5.96 8.62
C ALA A 9 -1.57 -7.36 9.18
N THR A 10 -0.43 -7.55 9.87
CA THR A 10 -0.06 -8.83 10.50
C THR A 10 0.10 -8.68 12.01
N GLY A 11 -0.59 -9.52 12.79
CA GLY A 11 -0.44 -9.64 14.25
C GLY A 11 0.64 -10.64 14.67
N ILE A 12 1.36 -10.35 15.77
CA ILE A 12 2.47 -11.18 16.29
C ILE A 12 2.28 -11.48 17.78
N LEU A 13 2.48 -12.76 18.16
CA LEU A 13 2.67 -13.24 19.54
C LEU A 13 4.17 -13.48 19.84
N SER A 14 4.55 -13.24 21.09
CA SER A 14 5.89 -12.93 21.61
C SER A 14 6.83 -14.13 21.87
N ALA A 15 8.16 -13.92 21.76
CA ALA A 15 9.19 -14.40 22.72
C ALA A 15 10.62 -13.85 22.44
N SER A 16 11.14 -13.14 23.45
CA SER A 16 12.53 -13.04 23.97
C SER A 16 13.77 -12.71 23.11
N CYS A 17 14.30 -11.50 23.38
CA CYS A 17 15.70 -11.02 23.45
C CYS A 17 16.73 -11.38 22.36
N GLN A 18 17.09 -10.38 21.54
CA GLN A 18 18.47 -10.13 21.10
C GLN A 18 18.69 -8.64 20.73
N HIS A 19 19.94 -8.24 20.93
CA HIS A 19 20.54 -6.91 20.99
C HIS A 19 20.41 -6.06 19.69
N SER A 20 19.83 -4.86 19.85
CA SER A 20 19.98 -3.61 19.07
C SER A 20 20.57 -3.64 17.65
N ALA A 21 19.75 -4.05 16.67
CA ALA A 21 19.77 -3.59 15.27
C ALA A 21 18.39 -3.79 14.58
N SER A 22 17.32 -3.99 15.37
CA SER A 22 16.13 -4.74 14.93
C SER A 22 14.80 -4.13 15.38
N GLY A 23 14.65 -2.81 15.33
CA GLY A 23 13.36 -2.18 15.63
C GLY A 23 12.26 -2.60 14.64
N ASN A 24 12.62 -2.77 13.36
CA ASN A 24 11.67 -2.94 12.26
C ASN A 24 11.88 -4.22 11.43
N ALA A 25 12.69 -5.18 11.88
CA ALA A 25 13.09 -6.33 11.05
C ALA A 25 11.89 -7.12 10.47
N ALA A 26 10.80 -7.23 11.21
CA ALA A 26 9.56 -7.87 10.71
C ALA A 26 8.88 -7.06 9.60
N LEU A 27 8.86 -5.72 9.74
CA LEU A 27 8.35 -4.80 8.72
C LEU A 27 9.24 -4.84 7.48
N GLU A 28 10.55 -4.74 7.63
CA GLU A 28 11.52 -4.81 6.52
C GLU A 28 11.38 -6.11 5.73
N LYS A 29 11.25 -7.24 6.43
CA LYS A 29 10.99 -8.54 5.80
C LYS A 29 9.66 -8.55 5.03
N SER A 30 8.61 -7.95 5.60
CA SER A 30 7.30 -7.88 4.96
C SER A 30 7.33 -6.99 3.70
N ILE A 31 8.03 -5.85 3.77
CA ILE A 31 8.30 -4.96 2.65
C ILE A 31 9.03 -5.72 1.53
N ALA A 32 10.12 -6.42 1.88
CA ALA A 32 10.90 -7.19 0.92
C ALA A 32 10.05 -8.28 0.24
N ASN A 33 9.25 -9.02 1.02
CA ASN A 33 8.35 -10.05 0.49
C ASN A 33 7.32 -9.47 -0.48
N VAL A 34 6.72 -8.32 -0.17
CA VAL A 34 5.76 -7.67 -1.08
C VAL A 34 6.44 -7.27 -2.38
N ILE A 35 7.61 -6.61 -2.31
CA ILE A 35 8.36 -6.16 -3.49
C ILE A 35 8.76 -7.35 -4.37
N GLU A 36 9.31 -8.40 -3.77
CA GLU A 36 9.71 -9.61 -4.50
C GLU A 36 8.50 -10.32 -5.13
N ALA A 37 7.39 -10.41 -4.40
CA ALA A 37 6.18 -11.03 -4.93
C ALA A 37 5.56 -10.22 -6.08
N PHE A 38 5.55 -8.88 -6.02
CA PHE A 38 5.11 -8.04 -7.15
C PHE A 38 6.07 -8.14 -8.35
N LYS A 39 7.38 -8.20 -8.11
CA LYS A 39 8.38 -8.40 -9.17
C LYS A 39 8.18 -9.73 -9.89
N ASN A 40 7.88 -10.79 -9.14
CA ASN A 40 7.73 -12.15 -9.67
C ASN A 40 6.29 -12.53 -10.03
N LYS A 41 5.33 -11.61 -9.88
CA LYS A 41 3.88 -11.88 -10.00
C LYS A 41 3.41 -13.05 -9.12
N ASP A 42 3.99 -13.19 -7.94
CA ASP A 42 3.68 -14.25 -6.98
C ASP A 42 2.43 -13.90 -6.16
N ALA A 43 1.25 -14.21 -6.73
CA ALA A 43 -0.02 -14.04 -6.06
C ALA A 43 -0.11 -14.86 -4.75
N LYS A 44 0.55 -16.03 -4.68
CA LYS A 44 0.48 -16.90 -3.51
C LYS A 44 1.11 -16.23 -2.29
N THR A 45 2.26 -15.60 -2.46
CA THR A 45 2.95 -14.88 -1.38
C THR A 45 2.13 -13.68 -0.91
N ILE A 46 1.63 -12.83 -1.83
CA ILE A 46 0.78 -11.70 -1.44
C ILE A 46 -0.48 -12.19 -0.71
N ASN A 47 -1.17 -13.19 -1.26
CA ASN A 47 -2.41 -13.70 -0.69
C ASN A 47 -2.22 -14.33 0.69
N ALA A 48 -1.08 -14.96 0.96
CA ALA A 48 -0.76 -15.52 2.27
C ALA A 48 -0.55 -14.45 3.35
N MET A 49 -0.20 -13.23 2.94
CA MET A 49 0.06 -12.13 3.85
C MET A 49 -1.22 -11.30 4.15
N ILE A 50 -2.31 -11.45 3.37
CA ILE A 50 -3.57 -10.70 3.56
C ILE A 50 -4.26 -11.11 4.86
N HIS A 51 -4.61 -10.13 5.69
CA HIS A 51 -5.40 -10.35 6.90
C HIS A 51 -6.84 -10.73 6.56
N LYS A 52 -7.34 -11.86 7.06
CA LYS A 52 -8.66 -12.42 6.70
C LYS A 52 -9.83 -11.48 7.01
N ASP A 53 -9.74 -10.70 8.08
CA ASP A 53 -10.83 -9.80 8.52
C ASP A 53 -10.83 -8.45 7.78
N TYR A 54 -9.70 -8.08 7.17
CA TYR A 54 -9.53 -6.79 6.49
C TYR A 54 -9.57 -6.95 4.97
N GLY A 55 -9.11 -8.08 4.44
CA GLY A 55 -8.90 -8.28 3.01
C GLY A 55 -7.78 -7.38 2.48
N LEU A 56 -7.65 -7.36 1.16
CA LEU A 56 -6.80 -6.42 0.43
C LEU A 56 -7.68 -5.28 -0.10
N THR A 57 -7.49 -4.08 0.43
CA THR A 57 -8.16 -2.89 -0.12
C THR A 57 -7.28 -2.21 -1.15
N ILE A 58 -7.85 -1.99 -2.33
CA ILE A 58 -7.21 -1.35 -3.47
C ILE A 58 -7.87 0.00 -3.69
N ILE A 59 -7.07 1.06 -3.75
CA ILE A 59 -7.52 2.41 -4.16
C ILE A 59 -7.10 2.64 -5.62
N PHE A 60 -8.02 3.17 -6.42
CA PHE A 60 -7.82 3.45 -7.84
C PHE A 60 -8.68 4.65 -8.28
N ARG A 61 -8.33 5.31 -9.39
CA ARG A 61 -9.03 6.52 -9.85
C ARG A 61 -9.46 6.44 -11.31
N THR A 62 -10.72 6.07 -11.55
CA THR A 62 -11.36 6.00 -12.89
C THR A 62 -11.99 7.30 -13.35
N GLY A 63 -12.17 8.27 -12.45
CA GLY A 63 -12.72 9.59 -12.73
C GLY A 63 -12.07 10.68 -11.89
N VAL A 64 -12.86 11.64 -11.39
CA VAL A 64 -12.38 12.73 -10.54
C VAL A 64 -12.03 12.23 -9.13
N PHE A 65 -12.85 11.32 -8.59
CA PHE A 65 -12.69 10.79 -7.24
C PHE A 65 -11.84 9.53 -7.23
N ASP A 66 -11.08 9.35 -6.16
CA ASP A 66 -10.54 8.04 -5.80
C ASP A 66 -11.68 7.12 -5.40
N GLU A 67 -11.60 5.89 -5.88
CA GLU A 67 -12.49 4.78 -5.56
C GLU A 67 -11.70 3.72 -4.81
N TYR A 68 -12.41 2.83 -4.11
CA TYR A 68 -11.79 1.72 -3.41
C TYR A 68 -12.57 0.42 -3.63
N LYS A 69 -11.85 -0.70 -3.55
CA LYS A 69 -12.46 -2.03 -3.53
C LYS A 69 -11.66 -2.96 -2.64
N THR A 70 -12.36 -3.65 -1.75
CA THR A 70 -11.78 -4.70 -0.92
C THR A 70 -11.98 -6.04 -1.61
N ILE A 71 -10.90 -6.80 -1.78
CA ILE A 71 -10.88 -8.13 -2.37
C ILE A 71 -10.22 -9.12 -1.42
N PRO A 72 -10.62 -10.41 -1.42
CA PRO A 72 -10.02 -11.41 -0.54
C PRO A 72 -8.58 -11.78 -0.94
N GLY A 73 -8.19 -11.48 -2.18
CA GLY A 73 -6.88 -11.82 -2.74
C GLY A 73 -6.65 -11.18 -4.11
N ILE A 74 -5.39 -11.14 -4.52
CA ILE A 74 -4.91 -10.68 -5.81
C ILE A 74 -4.73 -11.86 -6.78
N ASP A 75 -4.96 -11.59 -8.06
CA ASP A 75 -4.61 -12.44 -9.19
C ASP A 75 -3.91 -11.54 -10.25
N PHE A 76 -2.63 -11.78 -10.51
CA PHE A 76 -1.86 -10.98 -11.45
C PHE A 76 -2.28 -11.17 -12.92
N ASP A 77 -2.92 -12.29 -13.25
CA ASP A 77 -3.42 -12.58 -14.60
C ASP A 77 -4.84 -12.03 -14.81
N ASN A 78 -5.60 -11.85 -13.72
CA ASN A 78 -6.94 -11.26 -13.72
C ASN A 78 -7.00 -10.02 -12.82
N PRO A 79 -6.40 -8.89 -13.22
CA PRO A 79 -6.40 -7.68 -12.40
C PRO A 79 -7.81 -7.14 -12.18
N LEU A 80 -7.99 -6.45 -11.05
CA LEU A 80 -9.27 -5.87 -10.61
C LEU A 80 -10.01 -5.13 -11.72
N LEU A 81 -9.28 -4.37 -12.52
CA LEU A 81 -9.75 -3.72 -13.72
C LEU A 81 -8.95 -4.31 -14.89
N LYS A 82 -9.63 -4.97 -15.83
CA LYS A 82 -9.02 -5.75 -16.92
C LYS A 82 -7.93 -5.01 -17.71
N ASN A 83 -8.07 -3.69 -17.86
CA ASN A 83 -7.13 -2.88 -18.64
C ASN A 83 -6.02 -2.23 -17.79
N TRP A 84 -5.99 -2.47 -16.48
CA TRP A 84 -5.09 -1.83 -15.53
C TRP A 84 -4.31 -2.91 -14.78
N PRO A 85 -3.20 -3.40 -15.37
CA PRO A 85 -2.37 -4.38 -14.70
C PRO A 85 -1.80 -3.81 -13.40
N TYR A 86 -1.53 -4.70 -12.44
CA TYR A 86 -0.76 -4.35 -11.26
C TYR A 86 0.62 -3.79 -11.65
N PRO A 87 1.15 -2.81 -10.90
CA PRO A 87 2.48 -2.27 -11.16
C PRO A 87 3.53 -3.38 -11.02
N VAL A 88 4.58 -3.30 -11.83
CA VAL A 88 5.74 -4.21 -11.70
C VAL A 88 6.75 -3.53 -10.78
N ALA A 89 7.20 -4.23 -9.74
CA ALA A 89 8.25 -3.72 -8.88
C ALA A 89 9.62 -3.86 -9.57
N ALA A 90 10.43 -2.81 -9.52
CA ALA A 90 11.86 -2.93 -9.85
C ALA A 90 12.64 -3.53 -8.68
N SER A 91 13.92 -3.83 -8.93
CA SER A 91 14.84 -4.42 -7.95
C SER A 91 14.89 -3.60 -6.64
N GLY A 92 14.80 -4.29 -5.51
CA GLY A 92 14.81 -3.67 -4.18
C GLY A 92 16.10 -2.89 -3.91
N SER A 93 15.94 -1.68 -3.39
CA SER A 93 16.99 -0.88 -2.76
C SER A 93 16.86 -0.99 -1.24
N ASP A 94 17.89 -0.60 -0.50
CA ASP A 94 17.82 -0.52 0.96
C ASP A 94 16.70 0.44 1.40
N ILE A 95 15.94 0.06 2.42
CA ILE A 95 14.82 0.85 2.93
C ILE A 95 15.37 2.12 3.59
N LYS A 96 14.89 3.28 3.15
CA LYS A 96 15.19 4.58 3.75
C LYS A 96 14.02 5.03 4.62
N TYR A 97 14.28 5.20 5.92
CA TYR A 97 13.31 5.69 6.89
C TYR A 97 13.31 7.21 6.98
N GLU A 98 12.61 7.85 6.04
CA GLU A 98 12.53 9.31 5.91
C GLU A 98 11.21 9.74 5.26
N THR A 99 11.04 11.05 5.03
CA THR A 99 9.87 11.60 4.34
C THR A 99 9.66 10.94 2.97
N LEU A 100 8.41 10.71 2.60
CA LEU A 100 8.10 10.00 1.36
C LEU A 100 8.39 10.85 0.11
N PRO A 101 8.71 10.22 -1.04
CA PRO A 101 8.71 10.89 -2.33
C PRO A 101 7.35 11.55 -2.60
N VAL A 102 7.39 12.71 -3.23
CA VAL A 102 6.20 13.44 -3.67
C VAL A 102 6.19 13.43 -5.19
N PHE A 103 5.05 13.07 -5.76
CA PHE A 103 4.87 13.15 -7.20
C PHE A 103 4.43 14.55 -7.59
N ASP A 104 5.12 15.14 -8.55
CA ASP A 104 4.81 16.45 -9.09
C ASP A 104 4.05 16.30 -10.41
N CYS A 105 2.83 16.83 -10.45
CA CYS A 105 1.98 16.81 -11.63
C CYS A 105 2.49 17.73 -12.75
N GLU A 106 3.27 18.76 -12.45
CA GLU A 106 3.80 19.69 -13.45
C GLU A 106 4.97 19.08 -14.23
N SER A 107 5.93 18.48 -13.53
CA SER A 107 7.07 17.79 -14.15
C SER A 107 6.80 16.33 -14.52
N GLU A 108 5.64 15.79 -14.13
CA GLU A 108 5.28 14.37 -14.26
C GLU A 108 6.32 13.40 -13.65
N SER A 109 7.00 13.81 -12.57
CA SER A 109 8.12 13.08 -11.99
C SER A 109 8.03 12.97 -10.46
N TRP A 110 8.75 12.00 -9.89
CA TRP A 110 8.90 11.86 -8.45
C TRP A 110 10.07 12.69 -7.93
N SER A 111 9.93 13.29 -6.74
CA SER A 111 10.99 14.09 -6.14
C SER A 111 12.28 13.33 -5.82
N LYS A 112 12.22 11.98 -5.70
CA LYS A 112 13.36 11.10 -5.47
C LYS A 112 13.05 9.63 -5.77
N GLN A 113 14.10 8.87 -6.10
CA GLN A 113 14.05 7.43 -6.42
C GLN A 113 14.53 6.55 -5.25
N GLY A 114 14.05 5.31 -5.18
CA GLY A 114 14.39 4.32 -4.17
C GLY A 114 13.20 3.84 -3.33
N LEU A 115 13.51 3.09 -2.27
CA LEU A 115 12.53 2.51 -1.34
C LEU A 115 12.44 3.31 -0.05
N TYR A 116 11.26 3.83 0.24
CA TYR A 116 11.01 4.75 1.36
C TYR A 116 9.87 4.27 2.26
N CYS A 117 10.03 4.47 3.56
CA CYS A 117 8.99 4.22 4.56
C CYS A 117 9.04 5.34 5.62
N ASP A 118 7.95 6.08 5.79
CA ASP A 118 7.86 7.10 6.85
C ASP A 118 7.21 6.48 8.09
N LEU A 119 7.97 6.39 9.18
CA LEU A 119 7.48 5.87 10.47
C LEU A 119 6.85 6.95 11.35
N THR A 120 7.00 8.22 10.98
CA THR A 120 6.60 9.37 11.78
C THR A 120 5.24 9.92 11.36
N GLN A 121 4.86 9.73 10.10
CA GLN A 121 3.59 10.19 9.56
C GLN A 121 2.63 9.02 9.34
N ARG A 122 1.37 9.25 9.69
CA ARG A 122 0.26 8.36 9.33
C ARG A 122 -0.46 8.94 8.13
N ASP A 123 -0.79 8.07 7.19
CA ASP A 123 -1.60 8.43 6.02
C ASP A 123 -3.05 8.05 6.29
N ASP A 124 -3.97 8.97 5.99
CA ASP A 124 -5.41 8.83 6.11
C ASP A 124 -6.10 8.71 4.74
N LEU A 125 -5.35 8.37 3.69
CA LEU A 125 -5.86 8.26 2.31
C LEU A 125 -7.11 7.38 2.21
N LEU A 126 -7.13 6.21 2.85
CA LEU A 126 -8.19 5.23 2.69
C LEU A 126 -9.51 5.69 3.32
N SER A 127 -9.49 6.16 4.58
CA SER A 127 -10.69 6.69 5.24
C SER A 127 -11.17 8.00 4.60
N ARG A 128 -10.24 8.84 4.14
CA ARG A 128 -10.55 10.07 3.39
C ARG A 128 -11.14 9.78 2.02
N THR A 129 -10.71 8.73 1.33
CA THR A 129 -11.34 8.28 0.08
C THR A 129 -12.82 7.98 0.31
N VAL A 130 -13.16 7.21 1.35
CA VAL A 130 -14.57 6.93 1.67
C VAL A 130 -15.34 8.20 1.98
N TYR A 131 -14.79 9.06 2.85
CA TYR A 131 -15.44 10.32 3.20
C TYR A 131 -15.72 11.19 1.97
N ASN A 132 -14.76 11.29 1.05
CA ASN A 132 -14.93 12.08 -0.17
C ASN A 132 -16.01 11.51 -1.09
N LEU A 133 -16.09 10.18 -1.20
CA LEU A 133 -17.13 9.52 -1.98
C LEU A 133 -18.52 9.77 -1.39
N GLU A 134 -18.69 9.67 -0.07
CA GLU A 134 -19.98 9.96 0.56
C GLU A 134 -20.36 11.44 0.45
N LYS A 135 -19.42 12.34 0.74
CA LYS A 135 -19.72 13.76 0.86
C LYS A 135 -19.85 14.48 -0.48
N TYR A 136 -19.02 14.12 -1.46
CA TYR A 136 -18.90 14.87 -2.71
C TYR A 136 -19.33 14.10 -3.94
N ALA A 137 -19.25 12.77 -3.93
CA ALA A 137 -19.76 11.93 -5.00
C ALA A 137 -21.17 11.37 -4.70
N GLU A 138 -21.71 11.63 -3.50
CA GLU A 138 -23.01 11.14 -3.03
C GLU A 138 -23.14 9.60 -3.10
N ILE A 139 -22.01 8.89 -2.97
CA ILE A 139 -21.95 7.43 -2.96
C ILE A 139 -21.96 6.96 -1.50
N PRO A 140 -23.05 6.36 -1.00
CA PRO A 140 -23.16 5.96 0.40
C PRO A 140 -22.16 4.86 0.74
N ALA A 141 -21.54 4.94 1.90
CA ALA A 141 -20.64 3.91 2.40
C ALA A 141 -21.35 2.99 3.42
N PRO A 142 -20.89 1.73 3.56
CA PRO A 142 -21.39 0.86 4.61
C PRO A 142 -21.17 1.46 6.01
N PRO A 143 -22.14 1.29 6.95
CA PRO A 143 -21.97 1.77 8.32
C PRO A 143 -20.68 1.24 8.97
N GLY A 144 -19.91 2.14 9.61
CA GLY A 144 -18.69 1.79 10.34
C GLY A 144 -17.43 1.57 9.49
N VAL A 145 -17.51 1.72 8.16
CA VAL A 145 -16.35 1.47 7.29
C VAL A 145 -15.25 2.52 7.46
N ILE A 146 -15.61 3.79 7.72
CA ILE A 146 -14.65 4.87 7.95
C ILE A 146 -13.86 4.60 9.23
N GLU A 147 -14.53 4.19 10.31
CA GLU A 147 -13.90 3.82 11.58
C GLU A 147 -12.97 2.61 11.40
N LYS A 148 -13.42 1.59 10.66
CA LYS A 148 -12.59 0.42 10.32
C LYS A 148 -11.33 0.85 9.55
N PHE A 149 -11.45 1.76 8.58
CA PHE A 149 -10.30 2.22 7.80
C PHE A 149 -9.34 3.08 8.62
N LYS A 150 -9.85 3.95 9.50
CA LYS A 150 -9.02 4.69 10.47
C LYS A 150 -8.24 3.77 11.39
N GLU A 151 -8.84 2.66 11.82
CA GLU A 151 -8.15 1.65 12.64
C GLU A 151 -6.98 1.01 11.87
N ILE A 152 -7.20 0.64 10.60
CA ILE A 152 -6.17 0.07 9.73
C ILE A 152 -5.05 1.09 9.51
N GLU A 153 -5.39 2.32 9.14
CA GLU A 153 -4.45 3.42 8.91
C GLU A 153 -3.59 3.74 10.14
N GLY A 154 -4.20 3.73 11.34
CA GLY A 154 -3.49 3.97 12.59
C GLY A 154 -2.41 2.92 12.91
N LYS A 155 -2.49 1.74 12.30
CA LYS A 155 -1.54 0.63 12.46
C LYS A 155 -0.61 0.44 11.25
N SER A 156 -0.86 1.15 10.16
CA SER A 156 -0.14 0.95 8.90
C SER A 156 0.88 2.06 8.64
N HIS A 157 1.95 1.70 7.96
CA HIS A 157 2.96 2.60 7.43
C HIS A 157 2.88 2.63 5.91
N ARG A 158 3.05 3.80 5.31
CA ARG A 158 3.11 3.94 3.86
C ARG A 158 4.51 3.64 3.35
N ILE A 159 4.59 2.76 2.36
CA ILE A 159 5.82 2.38 1.68
C ILE A 159 5.73 2.81 0.22
N VAL A 160 6.77 3.47 -0.27
CA VAL A 160 6.87 3.97 -1.64
C VAL A 160 8.16 3.46 -2.24
N LEU A 161 8.06 2.61 -3.27
CA LEU A 161 9.17 2.20 -4.12
C LEU A 161 9.07 2.94 -5.45
N ILE A 162 10.05 3.78 -5.77
CA ILE A 162 10.19 4.44 -7.07
C ILE A 162 11.40 3.85 -7.77
N ASP A 163 11.20 3.34 -8.99
CA ASP A 163 12.29 2.78 -9.80
C ASP A 163 13.00 3.84 -10.66
N ASN A 164 14.03 3.39 -11.40
CA ASN A 164 14.82 4.27 -12.26
C ASN A 164 14.03 4.80 -13.48
N ASP A 165 12.87 4.21 -13.78
CA ASP A 165 11.95 4.65 -14.85
C ASP A 165 10.78 5.50 -14.28
N ASP A 166 10.90 5.98 -13.03
CA ASP A 166 9.86 6.71 -12.28
C ASP A 166 8.52 5.95 -12.10
N LYS A 167 8.53 4.62 -12.23
CA LYS A 167 7.39 3.78 -11.91
C LYS A 167 7.33 3.54 -10.41
N ALA A 168 6.11 3.62 -9.87
CA ALA A 168 5.86 3.50 -8.44
C ALA A 168 5.14 2.20 -8.09
N LEU A 169 5.60 1.53 -7.04
CA LEU A 169 4.80 0.60 -6.25
C LEU A 169 4.55 1.25 -4.88
N ILE A 170 3.28 1.50 -4.56
CA ILE A 170 2.89 2.11 -3.28
C ILE A 170 1.97 1.15 -2.54
N PHE A 171 2.30 0.88 -1.28
CA PHE A 171 1.53 -0.02 -0.44
C PHE A 171 1.70 0.35 1.03
N TYR A 172 0.94 -0.33 1.88
CA TYR A 172 0.83 -0.08 3.30
C TYR A 172 0.89 -1.38 4.07
N LEU A 173 1.66 -1.40 5.16
CA LEU A 173 1.88 -2.54 6.06
C LEU A 173 1.78 -2.13 7.52
#